data_AF-A0A3Q0GLD0-F1
#
_entry.id   AF-A0A3Q0GLD0-F1
#
_cell.length_a   1.000
_cell.length_b   1.000
_cell.length_c   1.000
_cell.angle_alpha   90.00
_cell.angle_beta   90.00
_cell.angle_gamma   90.00
#
_symmetry.space_group_name_H-M   'P 1'
#
loop_
_entity.id
_entity.type
_entity.pdbx_description
1 polymer ?
#
loop_
_entity_poly.entity_id
_entity_poly.type
_entity_poly.pdbx_seq_one_letter_code
_entity_poly.pdbx_strand_id
1 'polypeptide(L)'
;MVAQLAYIGYLMLFNYIVLVKMDRWPSTQEWIVISYIFTLGIEKMREILMSEPGKLLQKVKVWLQEYWNVTDLIAILLFSVGMVLRLQDQPFRSDGRVIYCVNIIYWYIRLLDIFGVNKYLGPYVMMIGKMMIDMMYFVIIMLVVLMSFGVARQAILFPNEEPSWKLAKNIFYMPYWMIYGEVFADQIDRKQVYDSHTPKSAPCGQNETREDGKIIQLPPCKTGAWIVPAIMACYLLVANILLVNLLIAVFNNTFFEVKSISNQVWKFQRYQLIMTFHERPVLPPPLIIFSHMTMIFQHLCCRWRKHESDKLQDGTELFITEDELKKVHDFEEQCIEEYFREKDDRFNSSNDERIRVTSERVENMAMRLEEVNEREHCMKTSLQTVDIRLAQLEDMIGRMATALEKLTGVEKGETTKVRSRTSSDCTDAAYIVRQSSFNSQEGNTYKLPESIDPAGEGSMSPTSPTAVPRMRSHSFYATPEGLHLA
;
A
#
# COMPACT_ATOMS: atom_id res chain seq x y z
N MET A 1 -25.91 -15.03 6.23
CA MET A 1 -27.19 -14.28 6.20
C MET A 1 -27.98 -14.42 7.50
N VAL A 2 -28.36 -15.63 7.96
CA VAL A 2 -29.15 -15.80 9.21
C VAL A 2 -28.45 -15.20 10.43
N ALA A 3 -27.16 -15.48 10.63
CA ALA A 3 -26.38 -14.89 11.73
C ALA A 3 -26.29 -13.35 11.65
N GLN A 4 -26.26 -12.78 10.44
CA GLN A 4 -26.21 -11.33 10.23
C GLN A 4 -27.54 -10.68 10.58
N LEU A 5 -28.67 -11.28 10.17
CA LEU A 5 -30.01 -10.81 10.54
C LEU A 5 -30.25 -10.93 12.05
N ALA A 6 -29.80 -12.02 12.67
CA ALA A 6 -29.84 -12.19 14.12
C ALA A 6 -29.02 -11.12 14.86
N TYR A 7 -27.82 -10.79 14.36
CA TYR A 7 -26.97 -9.75 14.92
C TYR A 7 -27.60 -8.35 14.80
N ILE A 8 -28.18 -8.03 13.63
CA ILE A 8 -28.92 -6.78 13.44
C ILE A 8 -30.12 -6.71 14.40
N GLY A 9 -30.88 -7.80 14.56
CA GLY A 9 -31.96 -7.88 15.53
C GLY A 9 -31.50 -7.67 16.97
N TYR A 10 -30.35 -8.25 17.34
CA TYR A 10 -29.68 -7.99 18.63
C TYR A 10 -29.34 -6.51 18.82
N LEU A 11 -28.77 -5.85 17.82
CA LEU A 11 -28.46 -4.41 17.88
C LEU A 11 -29.72 -3.56 18.04
N MET A 12 -30.82 -3.91 17.35
CA MET A 12 -32.10 -3.21 17.51
C MET A 12 -32.65 -3.34 18.94
N LEU A 13 -32.60 -4.55 19.51
CA LEU A 13 -33.00 -4.79 20.91
C LEU A 13 -32.11 -4.02 21.88
N PHE A 14 -30.79 -4.01 21.65
CA PHE A 14 -29.87 -3.28 22.51
C PHE A 14 -30.06 -1.76 22.43
N ASN A 15 -30.34 -1.24 21.23
CA ASN A 15 -30.70 0.15 21.02
C ASN A 15 -31.98 0.54 21.79
N TYR A 16 -33.02 -0.31 21.72
CA TYR A 16 -34.25 -0.12 22.49
C TYR A 16 -33.97 -0.05 24.00
N ILE A 17 -33.17 -0.97 24.54
CA ILE A 17 -32.82 -1.01 25.97
C ILE A 17 -32.09 0.25 26.42
N VAL A 18 -31.15 0.76 25.62
CA VAL A 18 -30.35 1.96 25.93
C VAL A 18 -31.20 3.23 25.90
N LEU A 19 -32.15 3.34 24.95
CA LEU A 19 -33.01 4.51 24.78
C LEU A 19 -34.17 4.56 25.78
N VAL A 20 -34.81 3.42 26.03
CA VAL A 20 -36.00 3.33 26.89
C VAL A 20 -35.61 3.32 28.36
N LYS A 21 -36.54 3.76 29.22
CA LYS A 21 -36.34 3.78 30.67
C LYS A 21 -35.97 2.37 31.17
N MET A 22 -34.86 2.31 31.90
CA MET A 22 -34.35 1.11 32.53
C MET A 22 -34.89 1.02 33.96
N ASP A 23 -35.73 0.03 34.23
CA ASP A 23 -36.25 -0.24 35.57
C ASP A 23 -35.23 -0.96 36.46
N ARG A 24 -35.50 -1.06 37.77
CA ARG A 24 -34.56 -1.62 38.76
C ARG A 24 -34.21 -3.09 38.50
N TRP A 25 -35.16 -3.84 37.97
CA TRP A 25 -34.97 -5.24 37.60
C TRP A 25 -34.86 -5.36 36.09
N PRO A 26 -33.93 -6.20 35.59
CA PRO A 26 -33.75 -6.39 34.15
C PRO A 26 -35.03 -6.88 33.51
N SER A 27 -35.46 -6.18 32.46
CA SER A 27 -36.63 -6.57 31.67
C SER A 27 -36.36 -7.87 30.90
N THR A 28 -37.41 -8.52 30.41
CA THR A 28 -37.26 -9.74 29.59
C THR A 28 -36.37 -9.51 28.37
N GLN A 29 -36.47 -8.33 27.73
CA GLN A 29 -35.63 -7.95 26.59
C GLN A 29 -34.16 -7.76 27.01
N GLU A 30 -33.93 -7.21 28.19
CA GLU A 30 -32.58 -7.05 28.73
C GLU A 30 -31.92 -8.39 29.01
N TRP A 31 -32.67 -9.34 29.58
CA TRP A 31 -32.19 -10.71 29.76
C TRP A 31 -31.81 -11.40 28.45
N ILE A 32 -32.53 -11.15 27.36
CA ILE A 32 -32.18 -11.67 26.03
C ILE A 32 -30.83 -11.13 25.58
N VAL A 33 -30.58 -9.83 25.73
CA VAL A 33 -29.29 -9.21 25.37
C VAL A 33 -28.15 -9.69 26.26
N ILE A 34 -28.37 -9.74 27.58
CA ILE A 34 -27.39 -10.26 28.54
C ILE A 34 -27.02 -11.70 28.17
N SER A 35 -28.01 -12.55 27.91
CA SER A 35 -27.81 -13.92 27.46
C SER A 35 -27.00 -13.96 26.16
N TYR A 36 -27.36 -13.14 25.17
CA TYR A 36 -26.63 -13.06 23.90
C TYR A 36 -25.14 -12.74 24.11
N ILE A 37 -24.82 -11.69 24.88
CA ILE A 37 -23.42 -11.29 25.12
C ILE A 37 -22.68 -12.33 25.96
N PHE A 38 -23.34 -12.94 26.93
CA PHE A 38 -22.77 -14.02 27.72
C PHE A 38 -22.43 -15.24 26.86
N THR A 39 -23.34 -15.66 25.96
CA THR A 39 -23.06 -16.75 25.01
C THR A 39 -21.92 -16.42 24.07
N LEU A 40 -21.81 -15.16 23.65
CA LEU A 40 -20.71 -14.69 22.82
C LEU A 40 -19.37 -14.70 23.56
N GLY A 41 -19.39 -14.38 24.86
CA GLY A 41 -18.22 -14.51 25.73
C GLY A 41 -17.75 -15.96 25.89
N ILE A 42 -18.68 -16.90 26.06
CA ILE A 42 -18.36 -18.34 26.10
C ILE A 42 -17.76 -18.80 24.77
N GLU A 43 -18.31 -18.37 23.64
CA GLU A 43 -17.76 -18.65 22.31
C GLU A 43 -16.31 -18.17 22.17
N LYS A 44 -16.03 -16.93 22.59
CA LYS A 44 -14.66 -16.40 22.57
C LYS A 44 -13.72 -17.13 23.53
N MET A 45 -14.21 -17.53 24.70
CA MET A 45 -13.44 -18.36 25.64
C MET A 45 -13.09 -19.72 25.01
N ARG A 46 -14.04 -20.36 24.31
CA ARG A 46 -13.79 -21.62 23.59
C ARG A 46 -12.76 -21.45 22.47
N GLU A 47 -12.87 -20.38 21.69
CA GLU A 47 -11.92 -20.05 20.61
C GLU A 47 -10.48 -19.94 21.14
N ILE A 48 -10.29 -19.28 22.30
CA ILE A 48 -8.98 -19.22 22.97
C ILE A 48 -8.52 -20.62 23.42
N LEU A 49 -9.42 -21.44 23.99
CA LEU A 49 -9.09 -22.78 24.50
C LEU A 49 -8.75 -23.79 23.39
N MET A 50 -9.41 -23.72 22.23
CA MET A 50 -9.23 -24.65 21.11
C MET A 50 -8.02 -24.33 20.21
N SER A 51 -7.39 -23.17 20.36
CA SER A 51 -6.17 -22.83 19.59
C SER A 51 -5.01 -23.82 19.85
N GLU A 52 -4.21 -24.09 18.81
CA GLU A 52 -3.21 -25.16 18.70
C GLU A 52 -2.06 -25.22 19.77
N PRO A 53 -1.57 -24.12 20.38
CA PRO A 53 -0.38 -24.18 21.26
C PRO A 53 -0.62 -24.81 22.64
N GLY A 54 0.20 -25.76 23.12
CA GLY A 54 -0.01 -26.38 24.46
C GLY A 54 -0.03 -25.45 25.69
N LYS A 55 0.55 -24.24 25.64
CA LYS A 55 0.64 -23.29 26.79
C LYS A 55 -0.40 -22.16 26.69
N LEU A 56 -1.26 -21.99 27.70
CA LEU A 56 -2.36 -21.01 27.72
C LEU A 56 -1.91 -19.55 27.48
N LEU A 57 -0.79 -19.11 28.04
CA LEU A 57 -0.28 -17.75 27.86
C LEU A 57 0.12 -17.47 26.39
N GLN A 58 0.64 -18.47 25.70
CA GLN A 58 1.01 -18.35 24.28
C GLN A 58 -0.24 -18.33 23.40
N LYS A 59 -1.27 -19.13 23.74
CA LYS A 59 -2.59 -19.08 23.09
C LYS A 59 -3.20 -17.69 23.13
N VAL A 60 -3.29 -17.12 24.34
CA VAL A 60 -3.87 -15.79 24.56
C VAL A 60 -3.08 -14.71 23.83
N LYS A 61 -1.73 -14.78 23.83
CA LYS A 61 -0.89 -13.81 23.12
C LYS A 61 -1.13 -13.81 21.61
N VAL A 62 -1.21 -14.99 21.00
CA VAL A 62 -1.48 -15.13 19.55
C VAL A 62 -2.89 -14.62 19.22
N TRP A 63 -3.88 -14.99 20.04
CA TRP A 63 -5.26 -14.55 19.83
C TRP A 63 -5.43 -13.03 19.95
N LEU A 64 -4.74 -12.39 20.89
CA LEU A 64 -4.73 -10.93 21.08
C LEU A 64 -3.99 -10.16 19.97
N GLN A 65 -3.30 -10.84 19.05
CA GLN A 65 -2.66 -10.16 17.92
C GLN A 65 -3.67 -9.71 16.86
N GLU A 66 -4.85 -10.31 16.84
CA GLU A 66 -5.92 -9.94 15.92
C GLU A 66 -6.76 -8.78 16.47
N TYR A 67 -6.79 -7.65 15.75
CA TYR A 67 -7.44 -6.41 16.18
C TYR A 67 -8.92 -6.57 16.55
N TRP A 68 -9.67 -7.40 15.79
CA TRP A 68 -11.10 -7.64 16.04
C TRP A 68 -11.34 -8.41 17.33
N ASN A 69 -10.47 -9.38 17.64
CA ASN A 69 -10.53 -10.16 18.87
C ASN A 69 -10.26 -9.29 20.11
N VAL A 70 -9.29 -8.38 20.04
CA VAL A 70 -9.03 -7.40 21.11
C VAL A 70 -10.25 -6.50 21.33
N THR A 71 -10.86 -6.01 20.26
CA THR A 71 -12.04 -5.14 20.33
C THR A 71 -13.23 -5.87 20.96
N ASP A 72 -13.46 -7.13 20.57
CA ASP A 72 -14.49 -7.99 21.15
C ASP A 72 -14.27 -8.24 22.65
N LEU A 73 -13.02 -8.51 23.06
CA LEU A 73 -12.68 -8.73 24.47
C LEU A 73 -12.98 -7.47 25.29
N ILE A 74 -12.58 -6.29 24.80
CA ILE A 74 -12.87 -5.01 25.46
C ILE A 74 -14.37 -4.78 25.56
N ALA A 75 -15.13 -5.07 24.50
CA ALA A 75 -16.58 -4.93 24.48
C ALA A 75 -17.27 -5.82 25.54
N ILE A 76 -16.86 -7.08 25.64
CA ILE A 76 -17.41 -8.05 26.62
C ILE A 76 -17.04 -7.64 28.05
N LEU A 77 -15.78 -7.23 28.29
CA LEU A 77 -15.33 -6.78 29.60
C LEU A 77 -16.08 -5.53 30.06
N LEU A 78 -16.21 -4.51 29.20
CA LEU A 78 -16.98 -3.30 29.50
C LEU A 78 -18.46 -3.62 29.79
N PHE A 79 -19.05 -4.56 29.03
CA PHE A 79 -20.42 -4.99 29.29
C PHE A 79 -20.54 -5.68 30.65
N SER A 80 -19.61 -6.56 31.01
CA SER A 80 -19.61 -7.25 32.30
C SER A 80 -19.48 -6.28 33.49
N VAL A 81 -18.61 -5.27 33.37
CA VAL A 81 -18.47 -4.20 34.37
C VAL A 81 -19.76 -3.39 34.48
N GLY A 82 -20.35 -2.99 33.34
CA GLY A 82 -21.63 -2.29 33.31
C GLY A 82 -22.76 -3.09 33.95
N MET A 83 -22.79 -4.40 33.74
CA MET A 83 -23.80 -5.31 34.30
C MET A 83 -23.66 -5.40 35.83
N VAL A 84 -22.44 -5.54 36.34
CA VAL A 84 -22.18 -5.58 37.79
C VAL A 84 -22.61 -4.27 38.46
N LEU A 85 -22.21 -3.13 37.89
CA LEU A 85 -22.57 -1.80 38.42
C LEU A 85 -24.08 -1.52 38.36
N ARG A 86 -24.76 -2.09 37.36
CA ARG A 86 -26.20 -1.98 37.21
C ARG A 86 -26.98 -2.72 38.30
N LEU A 87 -26.45 -3.83 38.81
CA LEU A 87 -27.05 -4.60 39.91
C LEU A 87 -26.88 -3.91 41.27
N GLN A 88 -26.02 -2.91 41.38
CA GLN A 88 -25.84 -2.12 42.60
C GLN A 88 -26.90 -1.02 42.77
N ASP A 89 -26.99 -0.51 44.00
CA ASP A 89 -27.83 0.63 44.34
C ASP A 89 -27.24 1.97 43.87
N GLN A 90 -28.03 3.05 43.94
CA GLN A 90 -27.54 4.38 43.57
C GLN A 90 -26.37 4.78 44.50
N PRO A 91 -25.27 5.38 43.98
CA PRO A 91 -25.09 6.03 42.66
C PRO A 91 -24.59 5.12 41.53
N PHE A 92 -24.01 3.95 41.80
CA PHE A 92 -23.34 3.11 40.79
C PHE A 92 -24.25 2.66 39.63
N ARG A 93 -25.57 2.63 39.86
CA ARG A 93 -26.58 2.36 38.82
C ARG A 93 -26.56 3.37 37.66
N SER A 94 -26.33 4.66 37.93
CA SER A 94 -26.24 5.67 36.85
C SER A 94 -25.00 5.42 36.00
N ASP A 95 -23.90 5.04 36.63
CA ASP A 95 -22.64 4.76 35.96
C ASP A 95 -22.76 3.50 35.09
N GLY A 96 -23.45 2.47 35.58
CA GLY A 96 -23.78 1.27 34.79
C GLY A 96 -24.60 1.59 33.52
N ARG A 97 -25.54 2.55 33.60
CA ARG A 97 -26.28 3.01 32.41
C ARG A 97 -25.37 3.72 31.42
N VAL A 98 -24.49 4.62 31.89
CA VAL A 98 -23.53 5.33 31.01
C VAL A 98 -22.61 4.33 30.31
N ILE A 99 -22.15 3.30 31.03
CA ILE A 99 -21.33 2.23 30.47
C ILE A 99 -22.09 1.48 29.37
N TYR A 100 -23.38 1.16 29.55
CA TYR A 100 -24.20 0.54 28.50
C TYR A 100 -24.33 1.45 27.26
N CYS A 101 -24.52 2.76 27.46
CA CYS A 101 -24.59 3.73 26.37
C CYS A 101 -23.29 3.85 25.57
N VAL A 102 -22.13 3.66 26.22
CA VAL A 102 -20.84 3.64 25.52
C VAL A 102 -20.59 2.26 24.90
N ASN A 103 -21.04 1.19 25.57
CA ASN A 103 -20.81 -0.19 25.13
C ASN A 103 -21.45 -0.51 23.78
N ILE A 104 -22.62 0.08 23.46
CA ILE A 104 -23.26 -0.08 22.14
C ILE A 104 -22.38 0.35 20.97
N ILE A 105 -21.48 1.32 21.18
CA ILE A 105 -20.54 1.78 20.16
C ILE A 105 -19.62 0.63 19.72
N TYR A 106 -19.12 -0.17 20.66
CA TYR A 106 -18.26 -1.32 20.34
C TYR A 106 -19.02 -2.39 19.55
N TRP A 107 -20.30 -2.64 19.86
CA TRP A 107 -21.13 -3.56 19.09
C TRP A 107 -21.42 -3.05 17.67
N TYR A 108 -21.49 -1.73 17.46
CA TYR A 108 -21.52 -1.15 16.11
C TYR A 108 -20.18 -1.28 15.39
N ILE A 109 -19.04 -1.13 16.07
CA ILE A 109 -17.72 -1.37 15.46
C ILE A 109 -17.61 -2.83 15.00
N ARG A 110 -18.06 -3.79 15.81
CA ARG A 110 -18.12 -5.22 15.43
C ARG A 110 -19.00 -5.48 14.20
N LEU A 111 -20.02 -4.65 13.93
CA LEU A 111 -20.81 -4.77 12.71
C LEU A 111 -19.95 -4.56 11.44
N LEU A 112 -18.90 -3.73 11.53
CA LEU A 112 -17.97 -3.50 10.41
C LEU A 112 -17.17 -4.76 10.07
N ASP A 113 -16.78 -5.57 11.06
CA ASP A 113 -16.13 -6.86 10.84
C ASP A 113 -17.03 -7.82 10.04
N ILE A 114 -18.31 -7.88 10.42
CA ILE A 114 -19.34 -8.68 9.73
C ILE A 114 -19.58 -8.18 8.29
N PHE A 115 -19.51 -6.87 8.05
CA PHE A 115 -19.56 -6.31 6.70
C PHE A 115 -18.26 -6.48 5.92
N GLY A 116 -17.13 -6.69 6.62
CA GLY A 116 -15.82 -7.03 6.08
C GLY A 116 -15.85 -8.26 5.16
N VAL A 117 -16.76 -9.19 5.42
CA VAL A 117 -16.93 -10.43 4.65
C VAL A 117 -17.51 -10.17 3.26
N ASN A 118 -18.26 -9.08 3.08
CA ASN A 118 -18.96 -8.79 1.84
C ASN A 118 -17.96 -8.39 0.74
N LYS A 119 -18.15 -8.91 -0.48
CA LYS A 119 -17.33 -8.60 -1.66
C LYS A 119 -17.23 -7.11 -1.96
N TYR A 120 -18.30 -6.36 -1.69
CA TYR A 120 -18.34 -4.94 -2.01
C TYR A 120 -17.84 -4.07 -0.86
N LEU A 121 -18.19 -4.38 0.39
CA LEU A 121 -17.85 -3.55 1.55
C LEU A 121 -16.50 -3.91 2.18
N GLY A 122 -16.05 -5.16 2.02
CA GLY A 122 -14.84 -5.66 2.65
C GLY A 122 -13.57 -4.90 2.30
N PRO A 123 -13.27 -4.65 1.02
CA PRO A 123 -12.11 -3.84 0.63
C PRO A 123 -12.12 -2.44 1.25
N TYR A 124 -13.30 -1.82 1.43
CA TYR A 124 -13.41 -0.50 2.06
C TYR A 124 -13.14 -0.54 3.57
N VAL A 125 -13.66 -1.54 4.29
CA VAL A 125 -13.37 -1.72 5.72
C VAL A 125 -11.87 -1.93 5.94
N MET A 126 -11.25 -2.77 5.10
CA MET A 126 -9.81 -3.02 5.15
C MET A 126 -8.98 -1.78 4.83
N MET A 127 -9.47 -0.96 3.91
CA MET A 127 -8.85 0.30 3.55
C MET A 127 -8.88 1.29 4.72
N ILE A 128 -10.03 1.48 5.35
CA ILE A 128 -10.18 2.34 6.54
C ILE A 128 -9.21 1.88 7.64
N GLY A 129 -9.17 0.58 7.94
CA GLY A 129 -8.32 0.04 8.99
C GLY A 129 -6.83 0.29 8.75
N LYS A 130 -6.33 0.08 7.53
CA LYS A 130 -4.93 0.36 7.19
C LYS A 130 -4.60 1.85 7.25
N MET A 131 -5.48 2.68 6.69
CA MET A 131 -5.28 4.13 6.67
C MET A 131 -5.25 4.74 8.08
N MET A 132 -6.04 4.22 9.03
CA MET A 132 -6.03 4.75 10.41
C MET A 132 -4.65 4.66 11.08
N ILE A 133 -3.85 3.64 10.77
CA ILE A 133 -2.51 3.47 11.35
C ILE A 133 -1.59 4.60 10.87
N ASP A 134 -1.60 4.89 9.58
CA ASP A 134 -0.81 5.97 8.98
C ASP A 134 -1.26 7.35 9.49
N MET A 135 -2.56 7.53 9.69
CA MET A 135 -3.13 8.76 10.24
C MET A 135 -2.76 8.99 11.71
N MET A 136 -2.47 7.95 12.49
CA MET A 136 -2.15 8.08 13.92
C MET A 136 -0.93 8.99 14.17
N TYR A 137 0.09 8.89 13.32
CA TYR A 137 1.28 9.76 13.40
C TYR A 137 0.93 11.23 13.21
N PHE A 138 0.01 11.53 12.30
CA PHE A 138 -0.45 12.88 12.07
C PHE A 138 -1.27 13.43 13.25
N VAL A 139 -2.13 12.59 13.84
CA VAL A 139 -2.91 12.95 15.04
C VAL A 139 -1.99 13.35 16.19
N ILE A 140 -0.82 12.72 16.34
CA ILE A 140 0.18 13.11 17.35
C ILE A 140 0.70 14.53 17.09
N ILE A 141 1.03 14.88 15.84
CA ILE A 141 1.49 16.23 15.48
C ILE A 141 0.39 17.27 15.78
N MET A 142 -0.87 16.95 15.42
CA MET A 142 -2.01 17.80 15.72
C MET A 142 -2.20 18.00 17.24
N LEU A 143 -2.01 16.95 18.04
CA LEU A 143 -2.11 17.03 19.50
C LEU A 143 -1.04 17.94 20.10
N VAL A 144 0.19 17.94 19.57
CA VAL A 144 1.28 18.84 20.02
C VAL A 144 0.89 20.30 19.78
N VAL A 145 0.40 20.63 18.58
CA VAL A 145 -0.03 21.99 18.24
C VAL A 145 -1.24 22.41 19.09
N LEU A 146 -2.22 21.53 19.23
CA LEU A 146 -3.40 21.73 20.08
C LEU A 146 -3.01 22.04 21.53
N MET A 147 -2.11 21.24 22.11
CA MET A 147 -1.64 21.41 23.48
C MET A 147 -0.89 22.73 23.70
N SER A 148 -0.04 23.11 22.74
CA SER A 148 0.72 24.37 22.84
C SER A 148 -0.20 25.60 22.94
N PHE A 149 -1.24 25.64 22.11
CA PHE A 149 -2.24 26.71 22.14
C PHE A 149 -3.17 26.60 23.37
N GLY A 150 -3.62 25.39 23.71
CA GLY A 150 -4.54 25.15 24.83
C GLY A 150 -3.98 25.61 26.18
N VAL A 151 -2.71 25.31 26.45
CA VAL A 151 -2.03 25.72 27.68
C VAL A 151 -1.86 27.24 27.71
N ALA A 152 -1.36 27.84 26.62
CA ALA A 152 -1.14 29.30 26.54
C ALA A 152 -2.45 30.08 26.73
N ARG A 153 -3.52 29.64 26.06
CA ARG A 153 -4.87 30.19 26.19
C ARG A 153 -5.36 30.14 27.64
N GLN A 154 -5.36 28.96 28.26
CA GLN A 154 -5.93 28.76 29.60
C GLN A 154 -5.16 29.57 30.65
N ALA A 155 -3.83 29.62 30.54
CA ALA A 155 -2.98 30.37 31.45
C ALA A 155 -3.22 31.89 31.39
N ILE A 156 -3.46 32.46 30.20
CA ILE A 156 -3.73 33.90 30.04
C ILE A 156 -5.17 34.26 30.45
N LEU A 157 -6.16 33.44 30.07
CA LEU A 157 -7.57 33.72 30.34
C LEU A 157 -7.97 33.47 31.79
N PHE A 158 -7.36 32.51 32.49
CA PHE A 158 -7.70 32.12 33.86
C PHE A 158 -6.42 31.96 34.71
N PRO A 159 -5.79 33.07 35.11
CA PRO A 159 -4.60 33.01 35.96
C PRO A 159 -4.96 32.47 37.35
N ASN A 160 -4.03 31.70 37.94
CA ASN A 160 -4.10 31.16 39.31
C ASN A 160 -5.33 30.27 39.60
N GLU A 161 -5.80 29.51 38.61
CA GLU A 161 -6.85 28.50 38.81
C GLU A 161 -6.28 27.27 39.54
N GLU A 162 -7.01 26.76 40.54
CA GLU A 162 -6.59 25.59 41.30
C GLU A 162 -6.53 24.32 40.43
N PRO A 163 -5.62 23.37 40.73
CA PRO A 163 -5.49 22.14 39.98
C PRO A 163 -6.79 21.33 40.04
N SER A 164 -7.50 21.26 38.91
CA SER A 164 -8.78 20.56 38.79
C SER A 164 -8.90 19.81 37.46
N TRP A 165 -9.69 18.74 37.44
CA TRP A 165 -10.01 18.02 36.19
C TRP A 165 -10.71 18.89 35.15
N LYS A 166 -11.40 19.95 35.60
CA LYS A 166 -12.02 20.93 34.73
C LYS A 166 -10.97 21.77 33.98
N LEU A 167 -9.91 22.18 34.68
CA LEU A 167 -8.77 22.88 34.07
C LEU A 167 -8.12 22.01 32.99
N ALA A 168 -7.80 20.75 33.32
CA ALA A 168 -7.22 19.81 32.36
C ALA A 168 -8.14 19.61 31.15
N LYS A 169 -9.45 19.39 31.36
CA LYS A 169 -10.43 19.26 30.27
C LYS A 169 -10.45 20.49 29.36
N ASN A 170 -10.44 21.70 29.93
CA ASN A 170 -10.54 22.94 29.17
C ASN A 170 -9.32 23.19 28.27
N ILE A 171 -8.13 22.74 28.69
CA ILE A 171 -6.90 22.83 27.89
C ILE A 171 -7.04 22.09 26.56
N PHE A 172 -7.71 20.93 26.53
CA PHE A 172 -7.88 20.15 25.30
C PHE A 172 -9.18 20.47 24.57
N TYR A 173 -10.29 20.53 25.31
CA TYR A 173 -11.64 20.54 24.74
C TYR A 173 -11.87 21.78 23.88
N MET A 174 -11.54 22.96 24.38
CA MET A 174 -11.81 24.21 23.65
C MET A 174 -10.99 24.30 22.34
N PRO A 175 -9.65 24.14 22.35
CA PRO A 175 -8.86 24.09 21.12
C PRO A 175 -9.28 23.01 20.11
N TYR A 176 -9.74 21.85 20.58
CA TYR A 176 -10.18 20.76 19.73
C TYR A 176 -11.38 21.15 18.86
N TRP A 177 -12.44 21.69 19.47
CA TRP A 177 -13.64 22.13 18.73
C TRP A 177 -13.36 23.29 17.78
N MET A 178 -12.36 24.12 18.08
CA MET A 178 -11.90 25.18 17.19
C MET A 178 -11.31 24.66 15.87
N ILE A 179 -10.75 23.44 15.84
CA ILE A 179 -10.28 22.81 14.58
C ILE A 179 -11.48 22.54 13.65
N TYR A 180 -12.62 22.15 14.23
CA TYR A 180 -13.85 21.87 13.48
C TYR A 180 -14.68 23.11 13.14
N GLY A 181 -14.20 24.31 13.48
CA GLY A 181 -14.84 25.58 13.13
C GLY A 181 -15.68 26.22 14.23
N GLU A 182 -15.74 25.63 15.44
CA GLU A 182 -16.35 26.31 16.59
C GLU A 182 -15.40 27.37 17.15
N VAL A 183 -15.58 28.59 16.68
CA VAL A 183 -14.80 29.75 17.12
C VAL A 183 -15.50 30.30 18.36
N PHE A 184 -15.04 29.94 19.57
CA PHE A 184 -15.56 30.47 20.86
C PHE A 184 -15.24 31.96 21.06
N ALA A 185 -15.50 32.81 20.06
CA ALA A 185 -15.16 34.23 20.03
C ALA A 185 -15.73 34.97 21.25
N ASP A 186 -16.97 34.66 21.65
CA ASP A 186 -17.69 35.29 22.76
C ASP A 186 -16.99 35.10 24.12
N GLN A 187 -16.22 34.03 24.27
CA GLN A 187 -15.48 33.74 25.51
C GLN A 187 -14.05 34.32 25.49
N ILE A 188 -13.57 34.74 24.32
CA ILE A 188 -12.18 35.11 24.04
C ILE A 188 -12.05 36.62 23.89
N ASP A 189 -12.89 37.19 23.06
CA ASP A 189 -13.06 38.62 22.95
C ASP A 189 -14.16 39.02 23.93
N ARG A 190 -13.75 39.41 25.14
CA ARG A 190 -14.68 39.98 26.13
C ARG A 190 -15.08 41.41 25.75
N LYS A 191 -15.27 41.68 24.45
CA LYS A 191 -15.81 42.92 23.93
C LYS A 191 -17.32 42.89 24.07
N GLN A 192 -17.81 43.89 24.79
CA GLN A 192 -19.21 44.22 25.00
C GLN A 192 -20.09 43.91 23.77
N VAL A 193 -20.84 42.81 23.80
CA VAL A 193 -21.95 42.61 22.88
C VAL A 193 -23.07 43.56 23.29
N TYR A 194 -23.45 44.44 22.37
CA TYR A 194 -24.38 45.53 22.60
C TYR A 194 -25.85 45.06 22.54
N ASP A 195 -26.25 44.05 23.32
CA ASP A 195 -27.65 43.64 23.35
C ASP A 195 -28.46 44.38 24.42
N SER A 196 -29.61 44.90 23.99
CA SER A 196 -30.34 46.00 24.61
C SER A 196 -31.14 45.65 25.87
N HIS A 197 -31.18 44.40 26.36
CA HIS A 197 -32.21 43.97 27.33
C HIS A 197 -31.74 43.13 28.54
N THR A 198 -30.52 43.31 29.06
CA THR A 198 -30.11 42.73 30.36
C THR A 198 -28.98 43.56 30.99
N PRO A 199 -28.78 43.56 32.33
CA PRO A 199 -27.72 44.34 32.96
C PRO A 199 -26.36 43.78 32.51
N LYS A 200 -25.76 44.51 31.57
CA LYS A 200 -24.50 44.18 30.88
C LYS A 200 -23.36 44.06 31.88
N SER A 201 -22.56 43.00 31.76
CA SER A 201 -21.28 42.87 32.44
C SER A 201 -20.42 44.10 32.15
N ALA A 202 -20.00 44.80 33.20
CA ALA A 202 -19.29 46.07 33.12
C ALA A 202 -17.97 45.94 32.30
N PRO A 203 -17.54 47.03 31.61
CA PRO A 203 -16.18 47.08 31.05
C PRO A 203 -15.15 46.74 32.14
N CYS A 204 -14.02 46.13 31.81
CA CYS A 204 -12.94 46.00 32.81
C CYS A 204 -12.27 47.38 32.93
N GLY A 205 -11.96 47.84 34.15
CA GLY A 205 -11.49 49.21 34.35
C GLY A 205 -11.49 49.64 35.81
N GLN A 206 -11.17 50.91 36.06
CA GLN A 206 -11.31 51.52 37.38
C GLN A 206 -12.79 51.76 37.70
N ASN A 207 -13.13 51.82 38.98
CA ASN A 207 -14.52 51.95 39.47
C ASN A 207 -15.22 53.16 38.82
N GLU A 208 -16.31 52.91 38.11
CA GLU A 208 -17.16 53.95 37.52
C GLU A 208 -18.29 54.29 38.50
N THR A 209 -18.53 55.58 38.72
CA THR A 209 -19.64 56.06 39.56
C THR A 209 -20.79 56.45 38.65
N ARG A 210 -21.92 55.72 38.70
CA ARG A 210 -23.11 56.06 37.91
C ARG A 210 -23.79 57.30 38.49
N GLU A 211 -24.56 58.04 37.68
CA GLU A 211 -25.29 59.26 38.09
C GLU A 211 -26.16 59.09 39.37
N ASP A 212 -26.52 57.85 39.73
CA ASP A 212 -27.25 57.50 40.96
C ASP A 212 -26.38 57.41 42.24
N GLY A 213 -25.11 57.82 42.19
CA GLY A 213 -24.19 57.81 43.34
C GLY A 213 -23.72 56.42 43.80
N LYS A 214 -24.05 55.36 43.05
CA LYS A 214 -23.61 53.99 43.32
C LYS A 214 -22.30 53.68 42.59
N ILE A 215 -21.28 53.28 43.35
CA ILE A 215 -19.97 52.83 42.83
C ILE A 215 -20.10 51.39 42.34
N ILE A 216 -19.88 51.14 41.05
CA ILE A 216 -19.80 49.79 40.51
C ILE A 216 -18.33 49.35 40.56
N GLN A 217 -18.02 48.31 41.34
CA GLN A 217 -16.68 47.72 41.32
C GLN A 217 -16.51 46.90 40.04
N LEU A 218 -15.66 47.40 39.14
CA LEU A 218 -15.32 46.74 37.90
C LEU A 218 -14.22 45.70 38.15
N PRO A 219 -14.29 44.49 37.58
CA PRO A 219 -13.24 43.50 37.73
C PRO A 219 -11.94 43.99 37.04
N PRO A 220 -10.75 43.69 37.61
CA PRO A 220 -9.48 44.14 37.07
C PRO A 220 -9.25 43.57 35.66
N CYS A 221 -8.83 44.43 34.73
CA CYS A 221 -8.47 44.00 33.37
C CYS A 221 -7.30 43.01 33.43
N LYS A 222 -7.45 41.86 32.78
CA LYS A 222 -6.37 40.87 32.70
C LYS A 222 -5.30 41.35 31.71
N THR A 223 -4.05 41.40 32.17
CA THR A 223 -2.89 41.73 31.34
C THR A 223 -2.75 40.74 30.19
N GLY A 224 -2.57 41.22 28.96
CA GLY A 224 -2.37 40.35 27.78
C GLY A 224 -3.65 39.90 27.07
N ALA A 225 -4.80 40.54 27.32
CA ALA A 225 -6.07 40.19 26.65
C ALA A 225 -6.01 40.23 25.11
N TRP A 226 -5.15 41.07 24.51
CA TRP A 226 -4.95 41.15 23.05
C TRP A 226 -4.11 39.99 22.48
N ILE A 227 -3.32 39.32 23.32
CA ILE A 227 -2.44 38.22 22.91
C ILE A 227 -3.29 37.01 22.53
N VAL A 228 -4.36 36.74 23.28
CA VAL A 228 -5.20 35.54 23.08
C VAL A 228 -5.87 35.51 21.70
N PRO A 229 -6.53 36.60 21.23
CA PRO A 229 -7.02 36.67 19.84
C PRO A 229 -5.92 36.51 18.79
N ALA A 230 -4.72 37.07 19.03
CA ALA A 230 -3.60 36.96 18.08
C ALA A 230 -3.06 35.52 17.96
N ILE A 231 -2.79 34.85 19.09
CA ILE A 231 -2.35 33.45 19.08
C ILE A 231 -3.44 32.51 18.55
N MET A 232 -4.72 32.85 18.74
CA MET A 232 -5.84 32.12 18.18
C MET A 232 -5.90 32.24 16.66
N ALA A 233 -5.71 33.43 16.09
CA ALA A 233 -5.65 33.60 14.65
C ALA A 233 -4.49 32.79 14.03
N CYS A 234 -3.32 32.83 14.68
CA CYS A 234 -2.17 32.02 14.28
C CYS A 234 -2.46 30.51 14.37
N TYR A 235 -3.08 30.05 15.47
CA TYR A 235 -3.48 28.66 15.66
C TYR A 235 -4.46 28.19 14.58
N LEU A 236 -5.51 28.96 14.28
CA LEU A 236 -6.49 28.59 13.26
C LEU A 236 -5.86 28.52 11.86
N LEU A 237 -4.91 29.40 11.54
CA LEU A 237 -4.17 29.33 10.28
C LEU A 237 -3.35 28.03 10.21
N VAL A 238 -2.56 27.73 11.24
CA VAL A 238 -1.71 26.52 11.24
C VAL A 238 -2.57 25.25 11.27
N ALA A 239 -3.56 25.17 12.16
CA ALA A 239 -4.40 23.98 12.30
C ALA A 239 -5.28 23.74 11.07
N ASN A 240 -6.05 24.74 10.64
CA ASN A 240 -7.08 24.51 9.61
C ASN A 240 -6.52 24.65 8.19
N ILE A 241 -5.58 25.56 7.95
CA ILE A 241 -5.04 25.78 6.59
C ILE A 241 -3.85 24.87 6.31
N LEU A 242 -2.96 24.63 7.27
CA LEU A 242 -1.80 23.76 7.04
C LEU A 242 -2.09 22.32 7.44
N LEU A 243 -2.41 22.06 8.71
CA LEU A 243 -2.48 20.69 9.23
C LEU A 243 -3.65 19.90 8.63
N VAL A 244 -4.88 20.41 8.67
CA VAL A 244 -6.04 19.68 8.12
C VAL A 244 -5.88 19.41 6.62
N ASN A 245 -5.39 20.37 5.83
CA ASN A 245 -5.17 20.16 4.40
C ASN A 245 -4.04 19.16 4.10
N LEU A 246 -2.97 19.17 4.89
CA LEU A 246 -1.90 18.18 4.79
C LEU A 246 -2.42 16.79 5.16
N LEU A 247 -3.24 16.66 6.20
CA LEU A 247 -3.89 15.41 6.60
C LEU A 247 -4.74 14.84 5.45
N ILE A 248 -5.56 15.69 4.81
CA ILE A 248 -6.38 15.31 3.66
C ILE A 248 -5.47 14.83 2.50
N ALA A 249 -4.35 15.51 2.25
CA ALA A 249 -3.42 15.11 1.20
C ALA A 249 -2.76 13.74 1.47
N VAL A 250 -2.30 13.49 2.70
CA VAL A 250 -1.72 12.19 3.09
C VAL A 250 -2.78 11.09 3.09
N PHE A 251 -4.00 11.39 3.56
CA PHE A 251 -5.13 10.48 3.49
C PHE A 251 -5.45 10.11 2.03
N ASN A 252 -5.47 11.07 1.12
CA ASN A 252 -5.70 10.79 -0.30
C ASN A 252 -4.56 9.96 -0.92
N ASN A 253 -3.30 10.23 -0.58
CA ASN A 253 -2.17 9.46 -1.11
C ASN A 253 -2.20 8.00 -0.64
N THR A 254 -2.35 7.80 0.68
CA THR A 254 -2.51 6.46 1.28
C THR A 254 -3.77 5.76 0.77
N PHE A 255 -4.84 6.51 0.47
CA PHE A 255 -6.06 5.97 -0.13
C PHE A 255 -5.74 5.35 -1.50
N PHE A 256 -5.05 6.06 -2.39
CA PHE A 256 -4.74 5.51 -3.71
C PHE A 256 -3.81 4.28 -3.64
N GLU A 257 -2.80 4.32 -2.77
CA GLU A 257 -1.89 3.19 -2.56
C GLU A 257 -2.64 1.96 -2.02
N VAL A 258 -3.39 2.11 -0.92
CA VAL A 258 -4.13 1.00 -0.30
C VAL A 258 -5.23 0.49 -1.24
N LYS A 259 -5.89 1.35 -2.02
CA LYS A 259 -6.91 0.94 -2.99
C LYS A 259 -6.35 -0.01 -4.05
N SER A 260 -5.10 0.17 -4.47
CA SER A 260 -4.48 -0.69 -5.48
C SER A 260 -4.24 -2.12 -4.99
N ILE A 261 -4.03 -2.29 -3.67
CA ILE A 261 -3.70 -3.56 -3.02
C ILE A 261 -4.90 -4.19 -2.27
N SER A 262 -5.92 -3.39 -1.94
CA SER A 262 -7.02 -3.78 -1.03
C SER A 262 -7.80 -5.00 -1.52
N ASN A 263 -8.03 -5.13 -2.82
CA ASN A 263 -8.74 -6.28 -3.39
C ASN A 263 -7.98 -7.60 -3.21
N GLN A 264 -6.65 -7.60 -3.29
CA GLN A 264 -5.84 -8.80 -3.07
C GLN A 264 -5.81 -9.17 -1.60
N VAL A 265 -5.59 -8.17 -0.73
CA VAL A 265 -5.59 -8.36 0.73
C VAL A 265 -6.95 -8.87 1.23
N TRP A 266 -8.04 -8.30 0.72
CA TRP A 266 -9.39 -8.75 1.06
C TRP A 266 -9.63 -10.19 0.60
N LYS A 267 -9.17 -10.60 -0.59
CA LYS A 267 -9.30 -12.01 -1.03
C LYS A 267 -8.56 -12.96 -0.09
N PHE A 268 -7.36 -12.58 0.36
CA PHE A 268 -6.57 -13.37 1.32
C PHE A 268 -7.27 -13.47 2.68
N GLN A 269 -7.73 -12.36 3.23
CA GLN A 269 -8.42 -12.32 4.52
C GLN A 269 -9.78 -13.01 4.48
N ARG A 270 -10.49 -12.93 3.35
CA ARG A 270 -11.74 -13.65 3.14
C ARG A 270 -11.53 -15.15 3.29
N TYR A 271 -10.42 -15.70 2.80
CA TYR A 271 -10.12 -17.13 2.97
C TYR A 271 -9.96 -17.48 4.46
N GLN A 272 -9.14 -16.73 5.20
CA GLN A 272 -8.95 -16.94 6.63
C GLN A 272 -10.28 -16.87 7.40
N LEU A 273 -11.11 -15.89 7.07
CA LEU A 273 -12.40 -15.72 7.73
C LEU A 273 -13.38 -16.86 7.41
N ILE A 274 -13.42 -17.33 6.15
CA ILE A 274 -14.24 -18.47 5.74
C ILE A 274 -13.81 -19.73 6.50
N MET A 275 -12.50 -19.95 6.64
CA MET A 275 -11.96 -21.07 7.42
C MET A 275 -12.46 -21.03 8.87
N THR A 276 -12.35 -19.87 9.52
CA THR A 276 -12.85 -19.67 10.89
C THR A 276 -14.35 -19.89 11.00
N PHE A 277 -15.15 -19.45 10.02
CA PHE A 277 -16.61 -19.69 10.02
C PHE A 277 -16.98 -21.16 9.80
N HIS A 278 -16.19 -21.89 9.01
CA HIS A 278 -16.41 -23.32 8.76
C HIS A 278 -16.20 -24.17 10.02
N GLU A 279 -15.24 -23.79 10.87
CA GLU A 279 -14.96 -24.46 12.14
C GLU A 279 -15.98 -24.13 13.26
N ARG A 280 -16.83 -23.09 13.07
CA ARG A 280 -17.84 -22.69 14.06
C ARG A 280 -19.08 -23.58 14.00
N PRO A 281 -19.74 -23.84 15.14
CA PRO A 281 -20.99 -24.58 15.16
C PRO A 281 -22.07 -23.85 14.34
N VAL A 282 -22.92 -24.62 13.68
CA VAL A 282 -23.88 -24.16 12.64
C VAL A 282 -24.94 -23.17 13.15
N LEU A 283 -25.08 -23.02 14.48
CA LEU A 283 -26.14 -22.23 15.10
C LEU A 283 -25.65 -20.81 15.47
N PRO A 284 -26.42 -19.75 15.21
CA PRO A 284 -26.09 -18.40 15.68
C PRO A 284 -26.23 -18.29 17.21
N PRO A 285 -25.48 -17.38 17.89
CA PRO A 285 -25.75 -17.05 19.28
C PRO A 285 -27.20 -16.54 19.36
N PRO A 286 -28.11 -17.00 20.27
CA PRO A 286 -27.93 -17.66 21.57
C PRO A 286 -28.14 -19.19 21.61
N LEU A 287 -28.46 -19.84 20.47
CA LEU A 287 -28.74 -21.29 20.42
C LEU A 287 -27.48 -22.16 20.49
N ILE A 288 -26.31 -21.53 20.43
CA ILE A 288 -25.01 -22.18 20.60
C ILE A 288 -24.91 -22.90 21.95
N ILE A 289 -25.57 -22.43 23.01
CA ILE A 289 -25.59 -23.14 24.31
C ILE A 289 -26.07 -24.59 24.13
N PHE A 290 -27.08 -24.83 23.29
CA PHE A 290 -27.58 -26.18 23.05
C PHE A 290 -26.54 -27.04 22.32
N SER A 291 -25.79 -26.48 21.36
CA SER A 291 -24.68 -27.18 20.70
C SER A 291 -23.53 -27.50 21.66
N HIS A 292 -23.25 -26.62 22.63
CA HIS A 292 -22.25 -26.89 23.67
C HIS A 292 -22.73 -27.94 24.65
N MET A 293 -23.99 -27.87 25.06
CA MET A 293 -24.59 -28.87 25.93
C MET A 293 -24.60 -30.25 25.28
N THR A 294 -24.92 -30.37 23.99
CA THR A 294 -24.87 -31.65 23.27
C THR A 294 -23.44 -32.13 23.08
N MET A 295 -22.47 -31.26 22.81
CA MET A 295 -21.06 -31.63 22.65
C MET A 295 -20.44 -32.07 23.99
N ILE A 296 -20.72 -31.37 25.10
CA ILE A 296 -20.28 -31.74 26.45
C ILE A 296 -20.96 -33.04 26.88
N PHE A 297 -22.25 -33.19 26.62
CA PHE A 297 -23.01 -34.40 26.90
C PHE A 297 -22.48 -35.60 26.10
N GLN A 298 -22.22 -35.43 24.80
CA GLN A 298 -21.55 -36.44 23.98
C GLN A 298 -20.14 -36.72 24.48
N HIS A 299 -19.37 -35.72 24.93
CA HIS A 299 -18.04 -35.96 25.47
C HIS A 299 -18.07 -36.71 26.81
N LEU A 300 -19.07 -36.45 27.67
CA LEU A 300 -19.30 -37.19 28.91
C LEU A 300 -19.81 -38.61 28.64
N CYS A 301 -20.72 -38.79 27.67
CA CYS A 301 -21.31 -40.09 27.32
C CYS A 301 -20.40 -40.96 26.43
N CYS A 302 -19.66 -40.39 25.49
CA CYS A 302 -18.75 -41.09 24.58
C CYS A 302 -17.38 -41.38 25.21
N ARG A 303 -17.06 -40.80 26.38
CA ARG A 303 -15.94 -41.28 27.22
C ARG A 303 -16.12 -42.75 27.66
N TRP A 304 -17.35 -43.27 27.60
CA TRP A 304 -17.67 -44.69 27.80
C TRP A 304 -17.73 -45.53 26.53
N ARG A 305 -17.67 -44.93 25.34
CA ARG A 305 -17.79 -45.65 24.06
C ARG A 305 -16.81 -45.08 23.06
N LYS A 306 -15.52 -45.21 23.35
CA LYS A 306 -14.44 -44.70 22.51
C LYS A 306 -14.03 -45.77 21.51
N HIS A 307 -14.47 -45.67 20.25
CA HIS A 307 -13.66 -46.19 19.13
C HIS A 307 -13.98 -45.62 17.73
N GLU A 308 -15.16 -45.06 17.41
CA GLU A 308 -15.50 -44.96 15.98
C GLU A 308 -16.27 -43.71 15.57
N SER A 309 -15.72 -42.52 15.86
CA SER A 309 -16.30 -41.28 15.33
C SER A 309 -15.31 -40.12 15.19
N ASP A 310 -14.03 -40.41 14.95
CA ASP A 310 -13.04 -39.38 14.56
C ASP A 310 -13.02 -39.11 13.03
N LYS A 311 -14.02 -39.61 12.27
CA LYS A 311 -14.09 -39.45 10.80
C LYS A 311 -15.01 -38.33 10.30
N LEU A 312 -15.54 -37.46 11.18
CA LEU A 312 -16.45 -36.37 10.79
C LEU A 312 -15.93 -34.98 11.16
N GLN A 313 -14.61 -34.80 11.22
CA GLN A 313 -14.01 -33.48 11.39
C GLN A 313 -12.76 -33.40 10.53
N ASP A 314 -12.94 -33.08 9.25
CA ASP A 314 -12.28 -31.92 8.64
C ASP A 314 -12.82 -31.76 7.22
N GLY A 315 -13.62 -30.71 6.97
CA GLY A 315 -14.22 -30.48 5.64
C GLY A 315 -13.25 -29.90 4.62
N THR A 316 -11.95 -29.86 4.95
CA THR A 316 -10.94 -29.17 4.16
C THR A 316 -9.79 -30.07 3.70
N GLU A 317 -9.55 -31.19 4.37
CA GLU A 317 -8.54 -32.16 3.98
C GLU A 317 -9.17 -33.26 3.12
N LEU A 318 -8.88 -33.22 1.82
CA LEU A 318 -9.27 -34.28 0.90
C LEU A 318 -8.27 -35.45 1.06
N PHE A 319 -8.73 -36.57 1.61
CA PHE A 319 -7.94 -37.80 1.64
C PHE A 319 -7.93 -38.41 0.24
N ILE A 320 -6.91 -38.05 -0.55
CA ILE A 320 -6.68 -38.56 -1.91
C ILE A 320 -5.95 -39.90 -1.83
N THR A 321 -6.37 -40.89 -2.61
CA THR A 321 -5.68 -42.18 -2.72
C THR A 321 -4.33 -41.97 -3.43
N GLU A 322 -3.29 -42.72 -3.08
CA GLU A 322 -1.95 -42.58 -3.69
C GLU A 322 -1.97 -42.66 -5.23
N ASP A 323 -2.85 -43.49 -5.80
CA ASP A 323 -3.06 -43.61 -7.26
C ASP A 323 -3.69 -42.37 -7.90
N GLU A 324 -4.57 -41.67 -7.18
CA GLU A 324 -5.21 -40.43 -7.65
C GLU A 324 -4.25 -39.25 -7.53
N LEU A 325 -3.45 -39.21 -6.45
CA LEU A 325 -2.42 -38.20 -6.26
C LEU A 325 -1.36 -38.27 -7.36
N LYS A 326 -0.96 -39.47 -7.75
CA LYS A 326 -0.03 -39.67 -8.86
C LYS A 326 -0.57 -39.09 -10.17
N LYS A 327 -1.84 -39.36 -10.51
CA LYS A 327 -2.48 -38.80 -11.71
C LYS A 327 -2.56 -37.28 -11.69
N VAL A 328 -2.79 -36.68 -10.52
CA VAL A 328 -2.81 -35.22 -10.35
C VAL A 328 -1.42 -34.64 -10.57
N HIS A 329 -0.37 -35.23 -10.01
CA HIS A 329 1.00 -34.77 -10.23
C HIS A 329 1.44 -34.90 -11.69
N ASP A 330 1.12 -36.02 -12.36
CA ASP A 330 1.40 -36.19 -13.80
C ASP A 330 0.71 -35.08 -14.64
N PHE A 331 -0.52 -34.71 -14.27
CA PHE A 331 -1.25 -33.60 -14.90
C PHE A 331 -0.67 -32.22 -14.57
N GLU A 332 -0.27 -31.98 -13.32
CA GLU A 332 0.40 -30.73 -12.90
C GLU A 332 1.72 -30.53 -13.63
N GLU A 333 2.53 -31.57 -13.78
CA GLU A 333 3.79 -31.54 -14.51
C GLU A 333 3.56 -31.13 -15.98
N GLN A 334 2.59 -31.76 -16.65
CA GLN A 334 2.23 -31.40 -18.02
C GLN A 334 1.77 -29.93 -18.14
N CYS A 335 0.95 -29.44 -17.20
CA CYS A 335 0.52 -28.04 -17.19
C CYS A 335 1.69 -27.07 -16.97
N ILE A 336 2.64 -27.44 -16.10
CA ILE A 336 3.82 -26.63 -15.80
C ILE A 336 4.75 -26.54 -17.02
N GLU A 337 4.97 -27.65 -17.72
CA GLU A 337 5.78 -27.67 -18.94
C GLU A 337 5.19 -26.75 -20.02
N GLU A 338 3.89 -26.85 -20.26
CA GLU A 338 3.20 -26.01 -21.25
C GLU A 338 3.24 -24.53 -20.86
N TYR A 339 3.09 -24.22 -19.57
CA TYR A 339 3.22 -22.85 -19.06
C TYR A 339 4.62 -22.27 -19.28
N PHE A 340 5.68 -23.03 -18.99
CA PHE A 340 7.06 -22.57 -19.20
C PHE A 340 7.37 -22.35 -20.67
N ARG A 341 6.93 -23.27 -21.54
CA ARG A 341 7.09 -23.12 -22.98
C ARG A 341 6.38 -21.87 -23.51
N GLU A 342 5.15 -21.62 -23.09
CA GLU A 342 4.40 -20.41 -23.49
C GLU A 342 5.08 -19.13 -22.98
N LYS A 343 5.66 -19.17 -21.77
CA LYS A 343 6.41 -18.04 -21.19
C LYS A 343 7.69 -17.75 -21.97
N ASP A 344 8.44 -18.77 -22.36
CA ASP A 344 9.64 -18.62 -23.18
C ASP A 344 9.31 -18.13 -24.58
N ASP A 345 8.23 -18.62 -25.19
CA ASP A 345 7.75 -18.13 -26.49
C ASP A 345 7.33 -16.65 -26.40
N ARG A 346 6.65 -16.23 -25.33
CA ARG A 346 6.34 -14.80 -25.08
C ARG A 346 7.58 -13.95 -24.86
N PHE A 347 8.58 -14.48 -24.16
CA PHE A 347 9.85 -13.77 -23.94
C PHE A 347 10.61 -13.61 -25.26
N ASN A 348 10.78 -14.69 -26.02
CA ASN A 348 11.48 -14.70 -27.31
C ASN A 348 10.77 -13.86 -28.39
N SER A 349 9.44 -13.76 -28.33
CA SER A 349 8.64 -12.90 -29.22
C SER A 349 8.60 -11.44 -28.78
N SER A 350 9.06 -11.11 -27.57
CA SER A 350 9.13 -9.73 -27.07
C SER A 350 9.99 -8.86 -27.99
N ASN A 351 9.56 -7.63 -28.22
CA ASN A 351 10.30 -6.68 -29.05
C ASN A 351 11.70 -6.43 -28.48
N ASP A 352 11.85 -6.34 -27.16
CA ASP A 352 13.14 -6.13 -26.51
C ASP A 352 14.12 -7.28 -26.79
N GLU A 353 13.64 -8.52 -26.69
CA GLU A 353 14.47 -9.70 -26.93
C GLU A 353 14.82 -9.86 -28.42
N ARG A 354 13.85 -9.61 -29.31
CA ARG A 354 14.10 -9.61 -30.76
C ARG A 354 15.13 -8.56 -31.17
N ILE A 355 15.06 -7.37 -30.56
CA ILE A 355 16.05 -6.29 -30.78
C ILE A 355 17.41 -6.73 -30.24
N ARG A 356 17.48 -7.33 -29.04
CA ARG A 356 18.71 -7.84 -28.43
C ARG A 356 19.38 -8.89 -29.32
N VAL A 357 18.63 -9.91 -29.76
CA VAL A 357 19.13 -10.98 -30.63
C VAL A 357 19.57 -10.44 -31.99
N THR A 358 18.85 -9.47 -32.55
CA THR A 358 19.24 -8.84 -33.82
C THR A 358 20.51 -8.02 -33.66
N SER A 359 20.63 -7.26 -32.57
CA SER A 359 21.85 -6.51 -32.23
C SER A 359 23.05 -7.44 -32.09
N GLU A 360 22.91 -8.53 -31.35
CA GLU A 360 23.97 -9.53 -31.17
C GLU A 360 24.35 -10.20 -32.50
N ARG A 361 23.38 -10.46 -33.39
CA ARG A 361 23.67 -10.97 -34.74
C ARG A 361 24.43 -9.96 -35.59
N VAL A 362 24.04 -8.68 -35.55
CA VAL A 362 24.74 -7.60 -36.28
C VAL A 362 26.16 -7.43 -35.75
N GLU A 363 26.37 -7.48 -34.44
CA GLU A 363 27.69 -7.41 -33.81
C GLU A 363 28.56 -8.61 -34.21
N ASN A 364 28.02 -9.82 -34.17
CA ASN A 364 28.69 -11.02 -34.65
C ASN A 364 29.03 -10.96 -36.16
N MET A 365 28.19 -10.32 -36.97
CA MET A 365 28.48 -10.10 -38.39
C MET A 365 29.56 -9.03 -38.58
N ALA A 366 29.54 -7.96 -37.77
CA ALA A 366 30.55 -6.91 -37.80
C ALA A 366 31.94 -7.46 -37.45
N MET A 367 32.05 -8.27 -36.40
CA MET A 367 33.32 -8.94 -36.03
C MET A 367 33.87 -9.81 -37.17
N ARG A 368 33.01 -10.61 -37.82
CA ARG A 368 33.43 -11.43 -38.96
C ARG A 368 33.84 -10.59 -40.17
N LEU A 369 33.15 -9.47 -40.42
CA LEU A 369 33.48 -8.57 -41.52
C LEU A 369 34.82 -7.87 -41.28
N GLU A 370 35.10 -7.49 -40.03
CA GLU A 370 36.39 -6.93 -39.64
C GLU A 370 37.52 -7.93 -39.85
N GLU A 371 37.33 -9.20 -39.45
CA GLU A 371 38.28 -10.29 -39.69
C GLU A 371 38.54 -10.53 -41.19
N VAL A 372 37.52 -10.44 -42.04
CA VAL A 372 37.66 -10.55 -43.50
C VAL A 372 38.40 -9.33 -44.07
N ASN A 373 38.08 -8.12 -43.59
CA ASN A 373 38.72 -6.89 -44.02
C ASN A 373 40.22 -6.89 -43.66
N GLU A 374 40.60 -7.39 -42.48
CA GLU A 374 42.02 -7.57 -42.11
C GLU A 374 42.74 -8.55 -43.05
N ARG A 375 42.10 -9.69 -43.38
CA ARG A 375 42.66 -10.64 -44.36
C ARG A 375 42.83 -10.03 -45.74
N GLU A 376 41.84 -9.26 -46.21
CA GLU A 376 41.93 -8.55 -47.48
C GLU A 376 43.09 -7.55 -47.47
N HIS A 377 43.25 -6.80 -46.37
CA HIS A 377 44.32 -5.83 -46.22
C HIS A 377 45.72 -6.49 -46.23
N CYS A 378 45.86 -7.63 -45.54
CA CYS A 378 47.06 -8.45 -45.58
C CYS A 378 47.35 -8.95 -47.00
N MET A 379 46.33 -9.40 -47.72
CA MET A 379 46.45 -9.89 -49.10
C MET A 379 46.85 -8.77 -50.07
N LYS A 380 46.26 -7.57 -49.94
CA LYS A 380 46.64 -6.38 -50.72
C LYS A 380 48.10 -6.01 -50.51
N THR A 381 48.57 -6.00 -49.26
CA THR A 381 49.98 -5.71 -48.92
C THR A 381 50.93 -6.75 -49.52
N SER A 382 50.52 -8.02 -49.50
CA SER A 382 51.28 -9.12 -50.11
C SER A 382 51.34 -8.97 -51.64
N LEU A 383 50.22 -8.64 -52.29
CA LEU A 383 50.16 -8.36 -53.73
C LEU A 383 51.05 -7.18 -54.13
N GLN A 384 51.02 -6.07 -53.38
CA GLN A 384 51.91 -4.93 -53.61
C GLN A 384 53.39 -5.34 -53.52
N THR A 385 53.73 -6.23 -52.57
CA THR A 385 55.10 -6.74 -52.43
C THR A 385 55.50 -7.58 -53.65
N VAL A 386 54.61 -8.44 -54.15
CA VAL A 386 54.85 -9.23 -55.37
C VAL A 386 55.01 -8.33 -56.58
N ASP A 387 54.19 -7.29 -56.70
CA ASP A 387 54.23 -6.34 -57.81
C ASP A 387 55.58 -5.59 -57.85
N ILE A 388 56.08 -5.14 -56.69
CA ILE A 388 57.42 -4.54 -56.57
C ILE A 388 58.52 -5.53 -56.98
N ARG A 389 58.41 -6.81 -56.60
CA ARG A 389 59.39 -7.84 -56.97
C ARG A 389 59.39 -8.11 -58.47
N LEU A 390 58.22 -8.13 -59.11
CA LEU A 390 58.10 -8.27 -60.55
C LEU A 390 58.74 -7.08 -61.27
N ALA A 391 58.46 -5.85 -60.84
CA ALA A 391 59.08 -4.65 -61.39
C ALA A 391 60.63 -4.68 -61.28
N GLN A 392 61.16 -5.17 -60.16
CA GLN A 392 62.62 -5.36 -59.99
C GLN A 392 63.20 -6.42 -60.94
N LEU A 393 62.48 -7.52 -61.17
CA LEU A 393 62.88 -8.56 -62.12
C LEU A 393 62.83 -8.03 -63.55
N GLU A 394 61.81 -7.26 -63.92
CA GLU A 394 61.72 -6.61 -65.23
C GLU A 394 62.89 -5.64 -65.46
N ASP A 395 63.26 -4.82 -64.46
CA ASP A 395 64.43 -3.95 -64.55
C ASP A 395 65.74 -4.76 -64.65
N MET A 396 65.86 -5.85 -63.90
CA MET A 396 67.03 -6.74 -63.99
C MET A 396 67.13 -7.43 -65.36
N ILE A 397 66.01 -7.90 -65.92
CA ILE A 397 65.95 -8.46 -67.28
C ILE A 397 66.30 -7.39 -68.31
N GLY A 398 65.80 -6.16 -68.17
CA GLY A 398 66.18 -5.04 -69.03
C GLY A 398 67.68 -4.74 -68.98
N ARG A 399 68.28 -4.73 -67.77
CA ARG A 399 69.74 -4.59 -67.59
C ARG A 399 70.52 -5.77 -68.14
N MET A 400 70.03 -7.00 -67.99
CA MET A 400 70.67 -8.19 -68.57
C MET A 400 70.59 -8.17 -70.08
N ALA A 401 69.44 -7.81 -70.67
CA ALA A 401 69.26 -7.70 -72.11
C ALA A 401 70.24 -6.68 -72.71
N THR A 402 70.34 -5.49 -72.11
CA THR A 402 71.31 -4.46 -72.52
C THR A 402 72.77 -4.89 -72.31
N ALA A 403 73.08 -5.63 -71.24
CA ALA A 403 74.42 -6.19 -71.03
C ALA A 403 74.76 -7.30 -72.02
N LEU A 404 73.81 -8.17 -72.37
CA LEU A 404 73.94 -9.21 -73.40
C LEU A 404 74.14 -8.59 -74.78
N GLU A 405 73.42 -7.52 -75.09
CA GLU A 405 73.61 -6.71 -76.30
C GLU A 405 75.03 -6.11 -76.36
N LYS A 406 75.61 -5.76 -75.21
CA LYS A 406 76.98 -5.25 -75.10
C LYS A 406 78.07 -6.34 -75.15
N LEU A 407 77.81 -7.52 -74.57
CA LEU A 407 78.74 -8.67 -74.48
C LEU A 407 78.81 -9.50 -75.74
N THR A 408 77.71 -9.59 -76.48
CA THR A 408 77.67 -10.33 -77.75
C THR A 408 78.46 -9.65 -78.85
N GLY A 409 78.96 -8.42 -78.65
CA GLY A 409 79.92 -7.80 -79.58
C GLY A 409 79.43 -7.86 -81.02
N VAL A 410 78.13 -7.69 -81.24
CA VAL A 410 77.58 -7.68 -82.59
C VAL A 410 77.55 -6.25 -83.08
N GLU A 411 78.51 -6.02 -83.95
CA GLU A 411 78.62 -4.91 -84.88
C GLU A 411 77.27 -4.58 -85.52
N LYS A 412 77.00 -3.28 -85.64
CA LYS A 412 75.83 -2.69 -86.31
C LYS A 412 75.58 -3.34 -87.67
N GLY A 413 74.33 -3.61 -88.00
CA GLY A 413 73.96 -3.67 -89.41
C GLY A 413 72.60 -4.24 -89.72
N GLU A 414 71.58 -3.37 -89.58
CA GLU A 414 70.45 -3.23 -90.52
C GLU A 414 69.56 -4.47 -90.74
N THR A 415 68.29 -4.45 -90.34
CA THR A 415 67.29 -3.64 -91.04
C THR A 415 65.95 -3.70 -90.31
N THR A 416 65.35 -2.51 -90.18
CA THR A 416 63.91 -2.19 -90.19
C THR A 416 62.93 -3.13 -89.49
N LYS A 417 62.41 -2.72 -88.32
CA LYS A 417 61.13 -1.98 -88.16
C LYS A 417 59.92 -2.71 -88.75
N VAL A 418 58.99 -3.08 -87.86
CA VAL A 418 57.55 -2.70 -87.79
C VAL A 418 56.90 -3.67 -86.79
N ARG A 419 56.64 -3.27 -85.53
CA ARG A 419 55.42 -2.58 -85.01
C ARG A 419 54.27 -3.59 -84.82
N SER A 420 53.68 -3.79 -83.64
CA SER A 420 52.87 -2.88 -82.79
C SER A 420 52.77 -3.45 -81.35
N ARG A 421 52.79 -2.74 -80.22
CA ARG A 421 52.11 -1.51 -79.73
C ARG A 421 50.67 -1.74 -79.21
N THR A 422 50.51 -1.74 -77.87
CA THR A 422 49.46 -1.06 -77.05
C THR A 422 50.08 -0.82 -75.66
N SER A 423 50.45 0.41 -75.23
CA SER A 423 49.62 1.55 -74.77
C SER A 423 49.11 1.34 -73.33
N SER A 424 49.30 2.20 -72.33
CA SER A 424 49.73 3.61 -72.30
C SER A 424 50.31 4.01 -70.94
N ASP A 425 51.27 4.93 -70.99
CA ASP A 425 51.72 5.76 -69.86
C ASP A 425 50.61 6.61 -69.25
N CYS A 426 50.88 6.97 -68.00
CA CYS A 426 50.18 7.88 -67.12
C CYS A 426 49.97 9.28 -67.71
N THR A 427 48.83 9.88 -67.36
CA THR A 427 48.74 11.31 -67.08
C THR A 427 48.08 11.48 -65.72
N ASP A 428 48.81 12.16 -64.83
CA ASP A 428 48.31 12.78 -63.62
C ASP A 428 46.95 13.46 -63.86
N ALA A 429 45.99 13.11 -63.01
CA ALA A 429 44.89 13.99 -62.65
C ALA A 429 44.71 13.91 -61.13
N ALA A 430 45.55 14.65 -60.42
CA ALA A 430 45.17 15.23 -59.15
C ALA A 430 43.90 16.10 -59.34
N TYR A 431 43.15 16.26 -58.25
CA TYR A 431 41.81 16.89 -58.14
C TYR A 431 40.68 15.97 -58.62
N ILE A 432 39.80 15.45 -57.76
CA ILE A 432 38.84 16.24 -56.98
C ILE A 432 38.43 15.52 -55.67
N VAL A 433 38.51 16.31 -54.61
CA VAL A 433 37.83 16.21 -53.32
C VAL A 433 36.32 16.44 -53.47
N ARG A 434 35.48 15.59 -52.84
CA ARG A 434 34.14 15.84 -52.21
C ARG A 434 33.25 14.61 -52.37
N GLN A 435 32.75 13.96 -51.32
CA GLN A 435 31.84 14.42 -50.27
C GLN A 435 30.51 14.97 -50.80
N SER A 436 29.44 14.28 -50.39
CA SER A 436 28.03 14.70 -50.28
C SER A 436 27.19 14.97 -51.55
N SER A 437 26.18 14.10 -51.69
CA SER A 437 24.74 14.42 -51.76
C SER A 437 24.11 14.97 -53.06
N PHE A 438 22.86 14.52 -53.22
CA PHE A 438 21.72 15.06 -53.95
C PHE A 438 21.48 14.68 -55.42
N ASN A 439 20.28 14.08 -55.58
CA ASN A 439 19.34 14.11 -56.69
C ASN A 439 19.77 13.62 -58.07
N SER A 440 19.02 12.63 -58.56
CA SER A 440 18.25 12.90 -59.76
C SER A 440 16.87 12.25 -59.71
N GLN A 441 15.93 13.06 -60.18
CA GLN A 441 14.49 12.93 -60.13
C GLN A 441 14.04 12.76 -61.60
N GLU A 442 13.46 11.61 -61.92
CA GLU A 442 12.47 11.46 -62.99
C GLU A 442 11.29 10.76 -62.29
N GLY A 443 10.10 11.34 -62.12
CA GLY A 443 9.42 12.29 -62.98
C GLY A 443 8.28 11.56 -63.70
N ASN A 444 7.22 11.18 -62.99
CA ASN A 444 5.89 11.03 -63.59
C ASN A 444 4.80 11.43 -62.60
N THR A 445 4.06 12.44 -63.04
CA THR A 445 2.98 13.20 -62.38
C THR A 445 1.67 12.39 -62.31
N TYR A 446 0.82 12.61 -61.29
CA TYR A 446 -0.60 13.02 -61.32
C TYR A 446 -1.30 12.18 -60.21
N LYS A 447 -2.13 12.61 -59.24
CA LYS A 447 -2.94 13.80 -58.95
C LYS A 447 -3.28 13.78 -57.44
N LEU A 448 -3.41 14.95 -56.81
CA LEU A 448 -4.20 15.15 -55.59
C LEU A 448 -5.72 15.10 -55.94
N PRO A 449 -6.58 14.75 -54.97
CA PRO A 449 -7.38 15.83 -54.37
C PRO A 449 -7.52 15.75 -52.84
N GLU A 450 -7.62 16.95 -52.30
CA GLU A 450 -7.93 17.38 -50.94
C GLU A 450 -9.41 17.10 -50.57
N SER A 451 -9.70 16.67 -49.33
CA SER A 451 -10.84 17.17 -48.51
C SER A 451 -11.08 16.40 -47.19
N ILE A 452 -11.09 17.18 -46.10
CA ILE A 452 -12.07 17.18 -44.98
C ILE A 452 -11.92 16.17 -43.83
N ASP A 453 -11.59 16.72 -42.65
CA ASP A 453 -11.79 16.17 -41.29
C ASP A 453 -13.22 15.67 -41.04
N PRO A 454 -13.42 14.68 -40.15
CA PRO A 454 -13.87 15.07 -38.81
C PRO A 454 -13.25 14.25 -37.65
N ALA A 455 -12.86 14.99 -36.62
CA ALA A 455 -13.07 14.77 -35.18
C ALA A 455 -13.11 13.34 -34.60
N GLY A 456 -12.19 13.11 -33.64
CA GLY A 456 -12.55 12.62 -32.31
C GLY A 456 -12.40 11.12 -32.06
N GLU A 457 -11.32 10.72 -31.39
CA GLU A 457 -11.35 10.02 -30.09
C GLU A 457 -9.91 9.70 -29.65
N GLY A 458 -9.52 10.25 -28.50
CA GLY A 458 -8.23 9.96 -27.90
C GLY A 458 -8.25 8.63 -27.16
N SER A 459 -7.14 7.88 -27.23
CA SER A 459 -6.82 6.89 -26.23
C SER A 459 -5.32 6.85 -26.01
N MET A 460 -4.98 7.19 -24.77
CA MET A 460 -3.64 7.24 -24.18
C MET A 460 -2.95 5.86 -24.20
N SER A 461 -1.67 5.89 -24.49
CA SER A 461 -0.69 4.89 -24.10
C SER A 461 -0.43 4.94 -22.59
N PRO A 462 -0.29 3.79 -21.89
CA PRO A 462 0.32 3.78 -20.56
C PRO A 462 1.82 3.53 -20.65
N THR A 463 2.55 4.39 -19.95
CA THR A 463 3.97 4.35 -19.65
C THR A 463 4.33 3.25 -18.64
N SER A 464 5.46 2.60 -18.87
CA SER A 464 6.09 1.59 -18.00
C SER A 464 6.59 2.18 -16.66
N PRO A 465 6.56 1.42 -15.55
CA PRO A 465 7.37 1.71 -14.38
C PRO A 465 8.49 0.67 -14.21
N THR A 466 9.75 1.11 -14.36
CA THR A 466 10.94 0.36 -13.97
C THR A 466 11.70 1.16 -12.93
N ALA A 467 11.71 0.71 -11.67
CA ALA A 467 12.84 0.82 -10.73
C ALA A 467 12.40 0.42 -9.30
N VAL A 468 12.82 -0.75 -8.83
CA VAL A 468 12.98 -1.03 -7.38
C VAL A 468 14.25 -1.88 -7.20
N PRO A 469 15.15 -1.55 -6.26
CA PRO A 469 16.42 -2.25 -6.08
C PRO A 469 16.27 -3.55 -5.28
N ARG A 470 17.08 -4.54 -5.67
CA ARG A 470 17.15 -5.91 -5.15
C ARG A 470 17.82 -5.94 -3.77
N MET A 471 17.06 -6.23 -2.71
CA MET A 471 17.59 -6.47 -1.37
C MET A 471 17.91 -7.97 -1.19
N ARG A 472 19.09 -8.26 -0.67
CA ARG A 472 19.73 -9.58 -0.55
C ARG A 472 19.20 -10.30 0.70
N SER A 473 18.54 -11.44 0.56
CA SER A 473 18.10 -12.29 1.67
C SER A 473 19.22 -13.22 2.13
N HIS A 474 19.57 -13.15 3.43
CA HIS A 474 20.43 -14.12 4.11
C HIS A 474 19.58 -15.30 4.59
N SER A 475 19.97 -16.51 4.20
CA SER A 475 19.45 -17.79 4.69
C SER A 475 20.21 -18.22 5.94
N PHE A 476 19.50 -18.40 7.05
CA PHE A 476 19.99 -19.06 8.27
C PHE A 476 19.44 -20.49 8.27
N TYR A 477 20.30 -21.48 8.02
CA TYR A 477 20.09 -22.86 8.43
C TYR A 477 20.92 -23.10 9.69
N ALA A 478 20.25 -23.39 10.81
CA ALA A 478 20.89 -23.87 12.03
C ALA A 478 20.79 -25.41 12.07
N THR A 479 21.93 -26.08 12.04
CA THR A 479 22.09 -27.50 12.40
C THR A 479 22.42 -27.62 13.90
N PRO A 480 21.94 -28.66 14.60
CA PRO A 480 22.41 -28.98 15.94
C PRO A 480 23.51 -30.05 15.85
N GLU A 481 24.75 -29.69 16.14
CA GLU A 481 25.79 -30.66 16.50
C GLU A 481 26.04 -30.58 18.01
N GLY A 482 25.59 -31.63 18.70
CA GLY A 482 26.09 -31.96 20.03
C GLY A 482 27.22 -32.97 19.89
N LEU A 483 28.42 -32.62 20.35
CA LEU A 483 29.47 -33.58 20.63
C LEU A 483 30.14 -33.25 21.98
N HIS A 484 30.14 -34.26 22.84
CA HIS A 484 30.94 -34.41 24.06
C HIS A 484 32.42 -34.06 23.86
N LEU A 485 33.05 -33.41 24.84
CA LEU A 485 34.14 -33.96 25.67
C LEU A 485 34.83 -32.89 26.54
N ALA A 486 35.23 -33.34 27.74
CA ALA A 486 36.04 -32.73 28.79
C ALA A 486 35.35 -31.73 29.73
#